data_AF-A0A7V3BGU8-F1
#
_entry.id   AF-A0A7V3BGU8-F1
#
_cell.length_a   1.000
_cell.length_b   1.000
_cell.length_c   1.000
_cell.angle_alpha   90.00
_cell.angle_beta   90.00
_cell.angle_gamma   90.00
#
_symmetry.space_group_name_H-M   'P 1'
#
loop_
_entity.id
_entity.type
_entity.pdbx_description
1 polymer ?
#
loop_
_entity_poly.entity_id
_entity_poly.type
_entity_poly.pdbx_seq_one_letter_code
_entity_poly.pdbx_strand_id
1 'polypeptide(L)'
;MQDQYEREAGNPFLDPQWIDADGMILLTLGTGEETLIERFPRFLDKEFGPERGPSVETEAGQILGWKPGDVWGQQKPTTLARWFEREFFKRHVSQFKRRPIAWHLTSPKGTFQTIVYYHRFDRNHLTLLRARYVREALESLRKQLGEAQTAGADRRALAKVADLEAKIADVQDFDERLRRLLEGRDREARLWCPWKTPDEQPVGWEPDINDGVRVNIAPVQRLGLLAADVLSAKDLKSLLAPEGRS
;
A
#
# COMPACT_ATOMS: atom_id res chain seq x y z
N MET A 1 -11.64 19.94 -4.72
CA MET A 1 -12.13 19.48 -6.04
C MET A 1 -12.87 18.14 -5.93
N GLN A 2 -12.25 17.08 -5.39
CA GLN A 2 -12.92 15.78 -5.17
C GLN A 2 -14.06 15.84 -4.14
N ASP A 3 -13.86 16.51 -2.99
CA ASP A 3 -14.93 16.65 -1.99
C ASP A 3 -16.12 17.49 -2.49
N GLN A 4 -15.86 18.40 -3.43
CA GLN A 4 -16.92 19.15 -4.10
C GLN A 4 -17.69 18.23 -5.06
N TYR A 5 -16.99 17.42 -5.85
CA TYR A 5 -17.60 16.43 -6.73
C TYR A 5 -18.43 15.39 -5.96
N GLU A 6 -17.95 14.88 -4.82
CA GLU A 6 -18.69 13.91 -4.00
C GLU A 6 -19.91 14.54 -3.32
N ARG A 7 -19.81 15.82 -2.89
CA ARG A 7 -20.96 16.59 -2.40
C ARG A 7 -22.01 16.81 -3.49
N GLU A 8 -21.58 17.05 -4.73
CA GLU A 8 -22.46 17.22 -5.89
C GLU A 8 -23.05 15.88 -6.38
N ALA A 9 -22.31 14.78 -6.28
CA ALA A 9 -22.73 13.44 -6.70
C ALA A 9 -23.60 12.71 -5.66
N GLY A 10 -23.65 13.18 -4.42
CA GLY A 10 -24.48 12.63 -3.35
C GLY A 10 -24.05 11.24 -2.84
N ASN A 11 -22.94 10.71 -3.32
CA ASN A 11 -22.37 9.44 -2.90
C ASN A 11 -20.83 9.55 -2.87
N PRO A 12 -20.14 9.01 -1.85
CA PRO A 12 -18.68 9.00 -1.84
C PRO A 12 -18.15 8.18 -3.02
N PHE A 13 -17.06 8.65 -3.65
CA PHE A 13 -16.45 7.97 -4.79
C PHE A 13 -15.93 6.57 -4.42
N LEU A 14 -15.57 6.41 -3.16
CA LEU A 14 -15.16 5.15 -2.58
C LEU A 14 -16.23 4.73 -1.58
N ASP A 15 -16.81 3.56 -1.82
CA ASP A 15 -17.84 3.03 -0.96
C ASP A 15 -17.27 2.80 0.46
N PRO A 16 -17.87 3.38 1.51
CA PRO A 16 -17.39 3.30 2.89
C PRO A 16 -17.32 1.86 3.42
N GLN A 17 -17.96 0.88 2.78
CA GLN A 17 -17.80 -0.51 3.17
C GLN A 17 -16.38 -1.05 2.89
N TRP A 18 -15.64 -0.43 1.97
CA TRP A 18 -14.32 -0.88 1.52
C TRP A 18 -13.17 -0.06 2.08
N ILE A 19 -13.45 1.13 2.57
CA ILE A 19 -12.44 2.10 2.96
C ILE A 19 -12.69 2.55 4.39
N ASP A 20 -11.62 2.58 5.17
CA ASP A 20 -11.68 3.05 6.53
C ASP A 20 -12.06 4.53 6.58
N ALA A 21 -12.52 5.00 7.74
CA ALA A 21 -12.93 6.40 7.91
C ALA A 21 -11.82 7.40 7.54
N ASP A 22 -10.56 6.96 7.54
CA ASP A 22 -9.38 7.72 7.16
C ASP A 22 -8.90 7.50 5.72
N GLY A 23 -9.69 6.85 4.86
CA GLY A 23 -9.36 6.74 3.45
C GLY A 23 -8.36 5.63 3.09
N MET A 24 -7.95 4.78 4.04
CA MET A 24 -7.01 3.68 3.81
C MET A 24 -7.72 2.34 3.68
N ILE A 25 -7.05 1.41 3.00
CA ILE A 25 -7.48 0.02 2.86
C ILE A 25 -6.30 -0.85 3.32
N LEU A 26 -6.45 -1.52 4.45
CA LEU A 26 -5.38 -2.31 5.05
C LEU A 26 -5.33 -3.71 4.43
N LEU A 27 -4.12 -4.19 4.10
CA LEU A 27 -3.88 -5.56 3.64
C LEU A 27 -3.17 -6.41 4.71
N THR A 28 -2.37 -5.76 5.56
CA THR A 28 -1.64 -6.43 6.63
C THR A 28 -2.49 -6.59 7.89
N LEU A 29 -2.54 -7.81 8.42
CA LEU A 29 -3.18 -8.14 9.68
C LEU A 29 -2.44 -7.54 10.88
N GLY A 30 -3.16 -7.36 11.99
CA GLY A 30 -2.56 -6.89 13.25
C GLY A 30 -2.31 -5.39 13.29
N THR A 31 -2.99 -4.62 12.46
CA THR A 31 -3.00 -3.14 12.42
C THR A 31 -4.07 -2.52 13.33
N GLY A 32 -4.85 -3.34 14.04
CA GLY A 32 -5.94 -2.91 14.91
C GLY A 32 -7.28 -2.69 14.20
N GLU A 33 -7.29 -2.78 12.87
CA GLU A 33 -8.49 -2.65 12.03
C GLU A 33 -8.61 -3.86 11.11
N GLU A 34 -9.83 -4.09 10.63
CA GLU A 34 -10.09 -5.21 9.74
C GLU A 34 -9.53 -4.97 8.34
N THR A 35 -8.86 -5.96 7.79
CA THR A 35 -8.23 -5.87 6.47
C THR A 35 -9.21 -6.12 5.32
N LEU A 36 -8.84 -5.70 4.11
CA LEU A 36 -9.58 -5.99 2.89
C LEU A 36 -9.82 -7.50 2.73
N ILE A 37 -8.83 -8.32 3.07
CA ILE A 37 -8.89 -9.77 2.93
C ILE A 37 -9.84 -10.43 3.94
N GLU A 38 -10.14 -9.78 5.06
CA GLU A 38 -11.16 -10.21 6.03
C GLU A 38 -12.57 -9.71 5.64
N ARG A 39 -12.66 -8.54 4.97
CA ARG A 39 -13.92 -7.98 4.44
C ARG A 39 -14.41 -8.71 3.20
N PHE A 40 -13.52 -9.12 2.31
CA PHE A 40 -13.89 -9.60 0.99
C PHE A 40 -14.74 -10.89 1.00
N PRO A 41 -14.45 -11.93 1.81
CA PRO A 41 -15.29 -13.12 1.86
C PRO A 41 -16.73 -12.80 2.30
N ARG A 42 -16.91 -11.93 3.31
CA ARG A 42 -18.23 -11.51 3.78
C ARG A 42 -19.00 -10.71 2.75
N PHE A 43 -18.30 -9.91 1.95
CA PHE A 43 -18.91 -9.25 0.79
C PHE A 43 -19.39 -10.28 -0.24
N LEU A 44 -18.57 -11.28 -0.57
CA LEU A 44 -18.98 -12.32 -1.53
C LEU A 44 -20.19 -13.10 -1.00
N ASP A 45 -20.24 -13.42 0.29
CA ASP A 45 -21.40 -14.07 0.91
C ASP A 45 -22.65 -13.20 0.86
N LYS A 46 -22.51 -11.88 1.05
CA LYS A 46 -23.62 -10.93 0.97
C LYS A 46 -24.17 -10.79 -0.46
N GLU A 47 -23.30 -10.70 -1.45
CA GLU A 47 -23.70 -10.46 -2.85
C GLU A 47 -24.15 -11.73 -3.58
N PHE A 48 -23.49 -12.87 -3.30
CA PHE A 48 -23.75 -14.13 -4.02
C PHE A 48 -24.45 -15.18 -3.16
N GLY A 49 -24.62 -14.94 -1.86
CA GLY A 49 -25.15 -15.88 -0.89
C GLY A 49 -24.05 -16.73 -0.23
N PRO A 50 -24.21 -17.14 1.05
CA PRO A 50 -23.17 -17.83 1.81
C PRO A 50 -22.79 -19.20 1.26
N GLU A 51 -23.66 -19.82 0.45
CA GLU A 51 -23.36 -21.10 -0.21
C GLU A 51 -22.48 -20.91 -1.46
N ARG A 52 -22.59 -19.76 -2.14
CA ARG A 52 -21.90 -19.47 -3.41
C ARG A 52 -20.66 -18.61 -3.21
N GLY A 53 -20.60 -17.74 -2.20
CA GLY A 53 -19.47 -16.84 -1.93
C GLY A 53 -18.10 -17.54 -1.99
N PRO A 54 -17.89 -18.66 -1.28
CA PRO A 54 -16.62 -19.40 -1.32
C PRO A 54 -16.27 -19.97 -2.71
N SER A 55 -17.29 -20.39 -3.47
CA SER A 55 -17.10 -20.89 -4.85
C SER A 55 -16.71 -19.76 -5.79
N VAL A 56 -17.33 -18.58 -5.66
CA VAL A 56 -17.03 -17.38 -6.44
C VAL A 56 -15.61 -16.90 -6.16
N GLU A 57 -15.17 -16.92 -4.89
CA GLU A 57 -13.78 -16.60 -4.54
C GLU A 57 -12.79 -17.53 -5.25
N THR A 58 -13.09 -18.83 -5.26
CA THR A 58 -12.24 -19.85 -5.90
C THR A 58 -12.16 -19.63 -7.42
N GLU A 59 -13.30 -19.39 -8.08
CA GLU A 59 -13.39 -19.07 -9.50
C GLU A 59 -12.60 -17.79 -9.84
N ALA A 60 -12.76 -16.74 -9.03
CA ALA A 60 -11.99 -15.50 -9.17
C ALA A 60 -10.48 -15.78 -9.06
N GLY A 61 -10.05 -16.59 -8.09
CA GLY A 61 -8.66 -17.00 -7.93
C GLY A 61 -8.08 -17.76 -9.13
N GLN A 62 -8.90 -18.57 -9.80
CA GLN A 62 -8.53 -19.27 -11.04
C GLN A 62 -8.37 -18.31 -12.22
N ILE A 63 -9.24 -17.31 -12.35
CA ILE A 63 -9.20 -16.31 -13.41
C ILE A 63 -8.02 -15.34 -13.19
N LEU A 64 -7.86 -14.85 -11.96
CA LEU A 64 -6.84 -13.87 -11.61
C LEU A 64 -5.44 -14.48 -11.59
N GLY A 65 -5.33 -15.79 -11.37
CA GLY A 65 -4.09 -16.55 -11.45
C GLY A 65 -3.63 -16.89 -12.87
N TRP A 66 -4.47 -16.60 -13.89
CA TRP A 66 -4.24 -16.97 -15.27
C TRP A 66 -2.99 -16.36 -15.88
N LYS A 67 -2.19 -17.18 -16.54
CA LYS A 67 -0.99 -16.77 -17.29
C LYS A 67 -1.03 -17.23 -18.74
N PRO A 68 -0.35 -16.51 -19.66
CA PRO A 68 -0.17 -16.99 -21.02
C PRO A 68 0.45 -18.39 -21.03
N GLY A 69 -0.23 -19.35 -21.67
CA GLY A 69 0.17 -20.75 -21.73
C GLY A 69 -0.54 -21.69 -20.74
N ASP A 70 -1.36 -21.15 -19.83
CA ASP A 70 -2.18 -21.98 -18.95
C ASP A 70 -3.33 -22.69 -19.70
N VAL A 71 -3.72 -23.85 -19.20
CA VAL A 71 -4.92 -24.60 -19.62
C VAL A 71 -6.02 -24.42 -18.58
N TRP A 72 -7.23 -24.09 -19.01
CA TRP A 72 -8.37 -23.89 -18.11
C TRP A 72 -8.70 -25.13 -17.29
N GLY A 73 -8.83 -24.94 -15.98
CA GLY A 73 -9.04 -25.99 -14.97
C GLY A 73 -7.75 -26.65 -14.49
N GLN A 74 -6.58 -26.33 -15.08
CA GLN A 74 -5.28 -26.89 -14.71
C GLN A 74 -4.27 -25.84 -14.24
N GLN A 75 -4.64 -24.56 -14.30
CA GLN A 75 -3.80 -23.48 -13.79
C GLN A 75 -3.65 -23.57 -12.27
N LYS A 76 -2.51 -23.08 -11.76
CA LYS A 76 -2.33 -22.93 -10.32
C LYS A 76 -3.15 -21.73 -9.84
N PRO A 77 -4.25 -21.91 -9.08
CA PRO A 77 -5.04 -20.79 -8.61
C PRO A 77 -4.22 -19.90 -7.68
N THR A 78 -4.50 -18.59 -7.70
CA THR A 78 -4.04 -17.67 -6.66
C THR A 78 -5.17 -17.45 -5.68
N THR A 79 -4.84 -17.22 -4.41
CA THR A 79 -5.83 -16.68 -3.47
C THR A 79 -6.04 -15.20 -3.76
N LEU A 80 -7.21 -14.66 -3.41
CA LEU A 80 -7.49 -13.23 -3.55
C LEU A 80 -6.50 -12.40 -2.73
N ALA A 81 -6.22 -12.81 -1.48
CA ALA A 81 -5.22 -12.16 -0.64
C ALA A 81 -3.87 -12.03 -1.35
N ARG A 82 -3.36 -13.15 -1.89
CA ARG A 82 -2.08 -13.15 -2.61
C ARG A 82 -2.12 -12.30 -3.89
N TRP A 83 -3.28 -12.23 -4.56
CA TRP A 83 -3.45 -11.39 -5.73
C TRP A 83 -3.40 -9.90 -5.36
N PHE A 84 -4.09 -9.48 -4.29
CA PHE A 84 -4.02 -8.10 -3.79
C PHE A 84 -2.60 -7.71 -3.38
N GLU A 85 -1.91 -8.61 -2.68
CA GLU A 85 -0.55 -8.37 -2.22
C GLU A 85 0.47 -8.22 -3.37
N ARG A 86 0.30 -8.94 -4.48
CA ARG A 86 1.37 -9.08 -5.49
C ARG A 86 1.06 -8.58 -6.89
N GLU A 87 -0.20 -8.64 -7.31
CA GLU A 87 -0.59 -8.46 -8.71
C GLU A 87 -1.53 -7.28 -8.92
N PHE A 88 -2.37 -6.94 -7.93
CA PHE A 88 -3.32 -5.83 -8.00
C PHE A 88 -2.67 -4.55 -8.51
N PHE A 89 -1.58 -4.11 -7.86
CA PHE A 89 -1.01 -2.81 -8.17
C PHE A 89 -0.37 -2.76 -9.57
N LYS A 90 0.26 -3.85 -10.02
CA LYS A 90 0.78 -3.96 -11.40
C LYS A 90 -0.34 -3.81 -12.43
N ARG A 91 -1.45 -4.52 -12.20
CA ARG A 91 -2.63 -4.46 -13.08
C ARG A 91 -3.26 -3.07 -13.06
N HIS A 92 -3.39 -2.47 -11.88
CA HIS A 92 -3.92 -1.13 -11.68
C HIS A 92 -3.07 -0.06 -12.37
N VAL A 93 -1.74 -0.12 -12.25
CA VAL A 93 -0.82 0.79 -12.96
C VAL A 93 -1.01 0.69 -14.48
N SER A 94 -1.16 -0.52 -15.01
CA SER A 94 -1.40 -0.75 -16.44
C SER A 94 -2.76 -0.19 -16.88
N GLN A 95 -3.84 -0.54 -16.17
CA GLN A 95 -5.21 -0.10 -16.45
C GLN A 95 -5.34 1.43 -16.46
N PHE A 96 -4.66 2.09 -15.52
CA PHE A 96 -4.66 3.56 -15.39
C PHE A 96 -3.54 4.23 -16.20
N LYS A 97 -2.95 3.54 -17.19
CA LYS A 97 -1.95 4.10 -18.11
C LYS A 97 -0.82 4.84 -17.38
N ARG A 98 -0.30 4.22 -16.31
CA ARG A 98 0.76 4.74 -15.42
C ARG A 98 0.37 5.99 -14.62
N ARG A 99 -0.93 6.20 -14.38
CA ARG A 99 -1.49 7.25 -13.51
C ARG A 99 -2.44 6.62 -12.47
N PRO A 100 -1.96 5.68 -11.64
CA PRO A 100 -2.80 4.96 -10.69
C PRO A 100 -3.42 5.91 -9.66
N ILE A 101 -4.70 5.69 -9.37
CA ILE A 101 -5.44 6.49 -8.38
C ILE A 101 -5.40 5.90 -6.95
N ALA A 102 -5.44 4.58 -6.85
CA ALA A 102 -5.12 3.81 -5.65
C ALA A 102 -3.63 3.46 -5.64
N TRP A 103 -2.88 3.86 -4.62
CA TRP A 103 -1.46 3.56 -4.46
C TRP A 103 -1.28 2.44 -3.45
N HIS A 104 -0.63 1.37 -3.87
CA HIS A 104 -0.31 0.25 -2.99
C HIS A 104 1.07 0.50 -2.36
N LEU A 105 1.04 0.91 -1.09
CA LEU A 105 2.23 1.09 -0.28
C LEU A 105 2.65 -0.24 0.35
N THR A 106 3.95 -0.54 0.32
CA THR A 106 4.50 -1.76 0.89
C THR A 106 5.86 -1.51 1.53
N SER A 107 6.13 -2.22 2.63
CA SER A 107 7.48 -2.39 3.16
C SER A 107 8.37 -3.15 2.16
N PRO A 108 9.70 -2.97 2.20
CA PRO A 108 10.62 -3.58 1.23
C PRO A 108 10.50 -5.09 1.05
N LYS A 109 10.19 -5.85 2.11
CA LYS A 109 9.97 -7.30 2.04
C LYS A 109 8.49 -7.71 2.03
N GLY A 110 7.58 -6.75 1.98
CA GLY A 110 6.14 -6.99 1.90
C GLY A 110 5.48 -7.41 3.21
N THR A 111 6.13 -7.20 4.36
CA THR A 111 5.54 -7.47 5.68
C THR A 111 4.34 -6.57 5.97
N PHE A 112 4.46 -5.28 5.69
CA PHE A 112 3.40 -4.28 5.81
C PHE A 112 2.92 -3.83 4.43
N GLN A 113 1.61 -3.84 4.20
CA GLN A 113 0.95 -3.48 2.95
C GLN A 113 -0.37 -2.75 3.22
N THR A 114 -0.59 -1.67 2.47
CA THR A 114 -1.84 -0.90 2.49
C THR A 114 -2.09 -0.24 1.14
N ILE A 115 -3.34 -0.01 0.79
CA ILE A 115 -3.74 0.76 -0.38
C ILE A 115 -4.31 2.10 0.10
N VAL A 116 -3.81 3.19 -0.46
CA VAL A 116 -4.26 4.55 -0.16
C VAL A 116 -4.83 5.23 -1.41
N TYR A 117 -5.85 6.06 -1.25
CA TYR A 117 -6.37 6.87 -2.35
C TYR A 117 -5.57 8.17 -2.48
N TYR A 118 -4.81 8.32 -3.58
CA TYR A 118 -3.81 9.38 -3.65
C TYR A 118 -4.39 10.79 -3.62
N HIS A 119 -5.63 10.99 -4.09
CA HIS A 119 -6.27 12.32 -4.09
C HIS A 119 -6.50 12.85 -2.68
N ARG A 120 -6.50 11.98 -1.67
CA ARG A 120 -6.65 12.31 -0.26
C ARG A 120 -5.38 12.08 0.55
N PHE A 121 -4.36 11.41 -0.01
CA PHE A 121 -3.18 11.00 0.74
C PHE A 121 -2.21 12.16 0.99
N ASP A 122 -2.57 13.01 1.93
CA ASP A 122 -1.82 14.20 2.36
C ASP A 122 -0.91 13.93 3.57
N ARG A 123 -0.33 14.99 4.14
CA ARG A 123 0.49 14.98 5.37
C ARG A 123 -0.19 14.28 6.53
N ASN A 124 -1.48 14.54 6.76
CA ASN A 124 -2.22 14.00 7.89
C ASN A 124 -2.43 12.51 7.73
N HIS A 125 -2.76 12.05 6.52
CA HIS A 125 -2.92 10.63 6.22
C HIS A 125 -1.59 9.90 6.37
N LEU A 126 -0.49 10.44 5.85
CA LEU A 126 0.84 9.84 6.05
C LEU A 126 1.24 9.81 7.54
N THR A 127 0.92 10.86 8.30
CA THR A 127 1.17 10.91 9.75
C THR A 127 0.35 9.85 10.50
N LEU A 128 -0.93 9.71 10.15
CA LEU A 128 -1.82 8.71 10.73
C LEU A 128 -1.37 7.28 10.41
N LEU A 129 -0.99 7.00 9.16
CA LEU A 129 -0.47 5.71 8.73
C LEU A 129 0.68 5.26 9.65
N ARG A 130 1.62 6.17 9.91
CA ARG A 130 2.76 5.91 10.80
C ARG A 130 2.35 5.78 12.26
N ALA A 131 1.59 6.75 12.76
CA ALA A 131 1.29 6.87 14.19
C ALA A 131 0.36 5.77 14.70
N ARG A 132 -0.53 5.27 13.83
CA ARG A 132 -1.52 4.24 14.13
C ARG A 132 -1.12 2.89 13.53
N TYR A 133 -1.30 2.70 12.22
CA TYR A 133 -1.26 1.36 11.64
C TYR A 133 0.12 0.70 11.65
N VAL A 134 1.17 1.46 11.35
CA VAL A 134 2.55 0.94 11.40
C VAL A 134 2.96 0.64 12.85
N ARG A 135 2.55 1.48 13.80
CA ARG A 135 2.78 1.26 15.23
C ARG A 135 2.08 -0.03 15.71
N GLU A 136 0.79 -0.16 15.44
CA GLU A 136 -0.01 -1.34 15.82
C GLU A 136 0.58 -2.63 15.21
N ALA A 137 0.96 -2.60 13.93
CA ALA A 137 1.61 -3.74 13.29
C ALA A 137 2.93 -4.13 13.99
N LEU A 138 3.76 -3.15 14.38
CA LEU A 138 4.99 -3.40 15.13
C LEU A 138 4.71 -3.98 16.53
N GLU A 139 3.71 -3.46 17.22
CA GLU A 139 3.31 -3.95 18.55
C GLU A 139 2.79 -5.39 18.47
N SER A 140 1.96 -5.70 17.49
CA SER A 140 1.49 -7.06 17.20
C SER A 140 2.65 -8.02 16.90
N LEU A 141 3.60 -7.62 16.05
CA LEU A 141 4.77 -8.45 15.73
C LEU A 141 5.68 -8.67 16.96
N ARG A 142 5.89 -7.64 17.80
CA ARG A 142 6.68 -7.74 19.03
C ARG A 142 6.02 -8.64 20.06
N LYS A 143 4.70 -8.57 20.19
CA LYS A 143 3.93 -9.49 21.04
C LYS A 143 4.11 -10.94 20.59
N GLN A 144 3.94 -11.21 19.29
CA GLN A 144 4.17 -12.53 18.71
C GLN A 144 5.61 -13.02 18.92
N LEU A 145 6.59 -12.11 18.88
CA LEU A 145 8.00 -12.44 19.14
C LEU A 145 8.21 -12.88 20.60
N GLY A 146 7.65 -12.14 21.56
CA GLY A 146 7.72 -12.50 22.98
C GLY A 146 7.06 -13.86 23.28
N GLU A 147 5.91 -14.12 22.66
CA GLU A 147 5.23 -15.43 22.75
C GLU A 147 6.10 -16.55 22.14
N ALA A 148 6.67 -16.32 20.95
CA ALA A 148 7.52 -17.31 20.29
C ALA A 148 8.81 -17.62 21.06
N GLN A 149 9.39 -16.63 21.74
CA GLN A 149 10.59 -16.80 22.57
C GLN A 149 10.32 -17.64 23.84
N THR A 150 9.08 -17.67 24.34
CA THR A 150 8.69 -18.47 25.51
C THR A 150 8.19 -19.87 25.15
N ALA A 151 7.84 -20.12 23.88
CA ALA A 151 7.29 -21.38 23.40
C ALA A 151 8.29 -22.56 23.33
N GLY A 152 9.58 -22.33 23.61
CA GLY A 152 10.64 -23.34 23.65
C GLY A 152 11.81 -23.05 22.70
N ALA A 153 12.78 -23.96 22.65
CA ALA A 153 14.03 -23.79 21.90
C ALA A 153 14.19 -24.80 20.74
N ASP A 154 13.09 -25.41 20.28
CA ASP A 154 13.15 -26.29 19.13
C ASP A 154 13.42 -25.52 17.82
N ARG A 155 13.80 -26.26 16.77
CA ARG A 155 14.15 -25.67 15.47
C ARG A 155 13.02 -24.83 14.87
N ARG A 156 11.75 -25.18 15.11
CA ARG A 156 10.59 -24.48 14.58
C ARG A 156 10.36 -23.16 15.34
N ALA A 157 10.50 -23.17 16.66
CA ALA A 157 10.43 -22.00 17.50
C ALA A 157 11.54 -20.99 17.12
N LEU A 158 12.79 -21.45 16.99
CA LEU A 158 13.92 -20.62 16.56
C LEU A 158 13.70 -20.02 15.16
N ALA A 159 13.18 -20.79 14.22
CA ALA A 159 12.85 -20.28 12.88
C ALA A 159 11.73 -19.23 12.92
N LYS A 160 10.73 -19.40 13.80
CA LYS A 160 9.65 -18.44 13.98
C LYS A 160 10.14 -17.13 14.61
N VAL A 161 11.03 -17.21 15.60
CA VAL A 161 11.70 -16.04 16.20
C VAL A 161 12.45 -15.25 15.12
N ALA A 162 13.29 -15.93 14.33
CA ALA A 162 14.06 -15.27 13.26
C ALA A 162 13.15 -14.64 12.18
N ASP A 163 12.04 -15.29 11.80
CA ASP A 163 11.04 -14.73 10.88
C ASP A 163 10.41 -13.45 11.44
N LEU A 164 10.03 -13.46 12.73
CA LEU A 164 9.43 -12.29 13.39
C LEU A 164 10.41 -11.14 13.54
N GLU A 165 11.68 -11.41 13.89
CA GLU A 165 12.73 -10.39 13.92
C GLU A 165 12.95 -9.77 12.54
N ALA A 166 12.98 -10.58 11.48
CA ALA A 166 13.12 -10.10 10.11
C ALA A 166 11.94 -9.23 9.67
N LYS A 167 10.72 -9.58 10.09
CA LYS A 167 9.49 -8.81 9.86
C LYS A 167 9.48 -7.48 10.61
N ILE A 168 9.87 -7.48 11.89
CA ILE A 168 9.99 -6.25 12.69
C ILE A 168 10.99 -5.30 12.03
N ALA A 169 12.16 -5.80 11.62
CA ALA A 169 13.17 -5.00 10.95
C ALA A 169 12.66 -4.39 9.63
N ASP A 170 11.88 -5.16 8.85
CA ASP A 170 11.28 -4.68 7.60
C ASP A 170 10.26 -3.56 7.82
N VAL A 171 9.38 -3.70 8.83
CA VAL A 171 8.40 -2.66 9.17
C VAL A 171 9.06 -1.43 9.79
N GLN A 172 10.17 -1.58 10.52
CA GLN A 172 10.97 -0.45 11.01
C GLN A 172 11.65 0.32 9.87
N ASP A 173 12.23 -0.36 8.88
CA ASP A 173 12.77 0.29 7.68
C ASP A 173 11.65 1.02 6.90
N PHE A 174 10.46 0.41 6.81
CA PHE A 174 9.29 1.05 6.24
C PHE A 174 8.89 2.34 6.98
N ASP A 175 8.79 2.32 8.32
CA ASP A 175 8.47 3.53 9.10
C ASP A 175 9.51 4.64 8.89
N GLU A 176 10.79 4.28 8.85
CA GLU A 176 11.87 5.24 8.61
C GLU A 176 11.79 5.87 7.22
N ARG A 177 11.46 5.09 6.19
CA ARG A 177 11.22 5.61 4.83
C ARG A 177 9.98 6.52 4.79
N LEU A 178 8.90 6.16 5.49
CA LEU A 178 7.72 7.03 5.62
C LEU A 178 8.05 8.33 6.38
N ARG A 179 8.90 8.27 7.41
CA ARG A 179 9.39 9.46 8.14
C ARG A 179 10.16 10.38 7.20
N ARG A 180 11.09 9.83 6.41
CA ARG A 180 11.83 10.59 5.40
C ARG A 180 10.90 11.24 4.39
N LEU A 181 9.91 10.51 3.88
CA LEU A 181 8.88 11.04 2.97
C LEU A 181 8.12 12.21 3.61
N LEU A 182 7.64 12.02 4.84
CA LEU A 182 6.86 13.00 5.59
C LEU A 182 7.62 14.32 5.79
N GLU A 183 8.90 14.20 6.11
CA GLU A 183 9.78 15.34 6.37
C GLU A 183 10.31 15.98 5.09
N GLY A 184 10.53 15.19 4.02
CA GLY A 184 11.07 15.65 2.74
C GLY A 184 12.38 16.43 2.86
N ARG A 185 13.22 16.11 3.85
CA ARG A 185 14.48 16.81 4.12
C ARG A 185 15.61 16.42 3.18
N ASP A 186 15.62 15.17 2.74
CA ASP A 186 16.62 14.67 1.80
C ASP A 186 16.10 14.66 0.37
N ARG A 187 17.04 14.76 -0.57
CA ARG A 187 16.76 14.86 -2.01
C ARG A 187 15.92 13.68 -2.51
N GLU A 188 16.13 12.48 -1.98
CA GLU A 188 15.44 11.25 -2.40
C GLU A 188 13.99 11.17 -1.90
N ALA A 189 13.71 11.81 -0.77
CA ALA A 189 12.42 11.76 -0.12
C ALA A 189 11.50 12.95 -0.42
N ARG A 190 12.06 14.09 -0.85
CA ARG A 190 11.27 15.31 -1.07
C ARG A 190 10.46 15.27 -2.36
N LEU A 191 9.28 15.89 -2.32
CA LEU A 191 8.53 16.28 -3.51
C LEU A 191 9.31 17.38 -4.25
N TRP A 192 9.30 17.31 -5.58
CA TRP A 192 9.96 18.29 -6.43
C TRP A 192 9.13 18.56 -7.68
N CYS A 193 8.75 19.83 -7.86
CA CYS A 193 7.90 20.27 -8.96
C CYS A 193 8.72 21.17 -9.90
N PRO A 194 9.20 20.69 -11.05
CA PRO A 194 10.13 21.45 -11.91
C PRO A 194 9.63 22.81 -12.40
N TRP A 195 8.32 23.03 -12.41
CA TRP A 195 7.67 24.26 -12.85
C TRP A 195 7.39 25.26 -11.72
N LYS A 196 7.56 24.87 -10.45
CA LYS A 196 7.36 25.75 -9.30
C LYS A 196 8.64 26.52 -8.99
N THR A 197 8.53 27.79 -8.63
CA THR A 197 9.65 28.58 -8.12
C THR A 197 10.15 28.02 -6.77
N PRO A 198 11.36 28.38 -6.29
CA PRO A 198 11.87 27.87 -5.02
C PRO A 198 10.92 28.07 -3.84
N ASP A 199 10.27 29.23 -3.75
CA ASP A 199 9.34 29.57 -2.66
C ASP A 199 7.99 28.83 -2.75
N GLU A 200 7.66 28.30 -3.93
CA GLU A 200 6.44 27.51 -4.17
C GLU A 200 6.68 26.00 -4.01
N GLN A 201 7.93 25.56 -3.79
CA GLN A 201 8.22 24.14 -3.62
C GLN A 201 7.56 23.59 -2.34
N PRO A 202 7.00 22.38 -2.39
CA PRO A 202 6.42 21.76 -1.21
C PRO A 202 7.47 21.50 -0.12
N VAL A 203 7.09 21.73 1.13
CA VAL A 203 7.92 21.44 2.30
C VAL A 203 7.44 20.15 2.97
N GLY A 204 8.26 19.10 2.86
CA GLY A 204 7.89 17.75 3.28
C GLY A 204 6.83 17.10 2.39
N TRP A 205 6.02 16.22 2.97
CA TRP A 205 4.91 15.58 2.25
C TRP A 205 3.69 16.51 2.19
N GLU A 206 3.61 17.30 1.12
CA GLU A 206 2.48 18.18 0.80
C GLU A 206 2.17 18.05 -0.72
N PRO A 207 1.60 16.91 -1.16
CA PRO A 207 1.32 16.70 -2.57
C PRO A 207 0.19 17.60 -3.07
N ASP A 208 0.39 18.23 -4.22
CA ASP A 208 -0.65 18.98 -4.92
C ASP A 208 -1.20 18.13 -6.07
N ILE A 209 -2.50 17.85 -6.03
CA ILE A 209 -3.15 17.04 -7.07
C ILE A 209 -2.96 17.62 -8.48
N ASN A 210 -2.86 18.94 -8.60
CA ASN A 210 -2.70 19.63 -9.88
C ASN A 210 -1.31 19.44 -10.49
N ASP A 211 -0.31 19.06 -9.68
CA ASP A 211 1.03 18.71 -10.17
C ASP A 211 1.08 17.33 -10.87
N GLY A 212 0.00 16.55 -10.70
CA GLY A 212 -0.23 15.28 -11.36
C GLY A 212 0.49 14.10 -10.73
N VAL A 213 -0.06 12.90 -10.95
CA VAL A 213 0.37 11.63 -10.35
C VAL A 213 1.88 11.39 -10.44
N ARG A 214 2.50 11.72 -11.58
CA ARG A 214 3.93 11.43 -11.81
C ARG A 214 4.84 12.17 -10.83
N VAL A 215 4.55 13.44 -10.51
CA VAL A 215 5.35 14.21 -9.55
C VAL A 215 5.13 13.70 -8.14
N ASN A 216 3.87 13.55 -7.75
CA ASN A 216 3.52 13.18 -6.38
C ASN A 216 4.01 11.77 -6.02
N ILE A 217 4.00 10.83 -6.97
CA ILE A 217 4.40 9.44 -6.71
C ILE A 217 5.93 9.22 -6.75
N ALA A 218 6.70 10.15 -7.33
CA ALA A 218 8.13 10.00 -7.53
C ALA A 218 8.95 9.76 -6.24
N PRO A 219 8.81 10.55 -5.15
CA PRO A 219 9.51 10.24 -3.90
C PRO A 219 9.07 8.91 -3.29
N VAL A 220 7.79 8.55 -3.42
CA VAL A 220 7.26 7.28 -2.91
C VAL A 220 7.94 6.09 -3.61
N GLN A 221 8.10 6.17 -4.93
CA GLN A 221 8.80 5.13 -5.70
C GLN A 221 10.32 5.11 -5.39
N ARG A 222 10.98 6.27 -5.29
CA ARG A 222 12.43 6.34 -4.98
C ARG A 222 12.77 5.72 -3.63
N LEU A 223 11.90 5.93 -2.65
CA LEU A 223 12.03 5.32 -1.34
C LEU A 223 11.65 3.84 -1.32
N GLY A 224 11.26 3.24 -2.45
CA GLY A 224 10.90 1.82 -2.53
C GLY A 224 9.65 1.49 -1.72
N LEU A 225 8.72 2.44 -1.58
CA LEU A 225 7.50 2.29 -0.80
C LEU A 225 6.34 1.73 -1.64
N LEU A 226 6.52 1.46 -2.93
CA LEU A 226 5.45 1.01 -3.83
C LEU A 226 5.58 -0.47 -4.15
N ALA A 227 4.43 -1.17 -4.26
CA ALA A 227 4.40 -2.58 -4.63
C ALA A 227 4.84 -2.88 -6.09
N ALA A 228 4.94 -1.84 -6.93
CA ALA A 228 5.39 -1.93 -8.31
C ALA A 228 5.83 -0.53 -8.82
N ASP A 229 6.72 -0.51 -9.80
CA ASP A 229 7.18 0.74 -10.42
C ASP A 229 6.10 1.37 -11.30
N VAL A 230 5.85 2.67 -11.07
CA VAL A 230 4.90 3.50 -11.83
C VAL A 230 5.62 4.44 -12.80
N LEU A 231 6.84 4.85 -12.48
CA LEU A 231 7.71 5.65 -13.32
C LEU A 231 8.83 4.80 -13.90
N SER A 232 9.27 5.14 -15.11
CA SER A 232 10.52 4.58 -15.65
C SER A 232 11.72 5.15 -14.89
N ALA A 233 12.86 4.47 -14.90
CA ALA A 233 14.10 5.00 -14.29
C ALA A 233 14.49 6.38 -14.85
N LYS A 234 14.26 6.61 -16.15
CA LYS A 234 14.49 7.91 -16.80
C LYS A 234 13.60 9.00 -16.22
N ASP A 235 12.30 8.72 -16.08
CA ASP A 235 11.34 9.67 -15.54
C ASP A 235 11.59 9.96 -14.05
N LEU A 236 11.90 8.92 -13.28
CA LEU A 236 12.21 9.04 -11.86
C LEU A 236 13.41 9.96 -11.64
N LYS A 237 14.46 9.81 -12.46
CA LYS A 237 15.64 10.68 -12.44
C LYS A 237 15.32 12.12 -12.84
N SER A 238 14.40 12.32 -13.79
CA SER A 238 14.02 13.68 -14.24
C SER A 238 13.26 14.48 -13.17
N LEU A 239 12.68 13.80 -12.18
CA LEU A 239 11.93 14.39 -11.08
C LEU A 239 12.74 14.49 -9.78
N LEU A 240 14.06 14.32 -9.85
CA LEU A 240 14.96 14.64 -8.75
C LEU A 240 15.18 16.14 -8.66
N ALA A 241 15.16 16.68 -7.44
CA ALA A 241 15.59 18.06 -7.21
C ALA A 241 17.05 18.25 -7.69
N PRO A 242 17.45 19.43 -8.18
CA PRO A 242 18.84 19.74 -8.52
C PRO A 242 19.77 19.65 -7.30
N GLU A 243 21.07 19.42 -7.54
CA GLU A 243 22.08 19.45 -6.47
C GLU A 243 22.25 20.87 -5.92
N GLY A 244 22.43 21.00 -4.59
CA GLY A 244 22.72 22.28 -3.92
C GLY A 244 21.51 23.17 -3.60
N ARG A 245 20.27 22.68 -3.76
CA ARG A 245 19.05 23.40 -3.30
C ARG A 245 18.44 22.68 -2.11
N SER A 246 18.71 23.20 -0.91
CA SER A 246 18.03 22.84 0.36
C SER A 246 16.63 23.45 0.37
#